data_AF-A0A5P2XIA6-F1
#
_entry.id   AF-A0A5P2XIA6-F1
#
_cell.length_a   1.000
_cell.length_b   1.000
_cell.length_c   1.000
_cell.angle_alpha   90.00
_cell.angle_beta   90.00
_cell.angle_gamma   90.00
#
_symmetry.space_group_name_H-M   'P 1'
#
loop_
_entity.id
_entity.type
_entity.pdbx_description
1 polymer ?
#
loop_
_entity_poly.entity_id
_entity_poly.type
_entity_poly.pdbx_seq_one_letter_code
_entity_poly.pdbx_strand_id
1 'polypeptide(L)'
;MIQDPDGPPSPYDALAEASVTPWTSRAELRDAPFELLARRLMTPAAQAALDELRTVPGRLLVDLFLYDVDVAAELPGAVREIDRLLAGATGPAAGEPLSDEAVARLLDELIRFDV
;
A
#
# COMPACT_ATOMS: atom_id res chain seq x y z
N MET A 1 2.91 20.71 -2.21
CA MET A 1 3.54 19.77 -1.27
C MET A 1 3.79 20.51 0.04
N ILE A 2 2.86 20.44 0.97
CA ILE A 2 3.15 20.83 2.36
C ILE A 2 3.50 19.51 3.03
N GLN A 3 4.76 19.11 2.92
CA GLN A 3 5.35 18.29 3.96
C GLN A 3 5.27 19.17 5.21
N ASP A 4 4.50 18.77 6.21
CA ASP A 4 4.55 19.43 7.51
C ASP A 4 6.00 19.27 8.01
N PRO A 5 6.79 20.35 8.13
CA PRO A 5 8.19 20.25 8.54
C PRO A 5 8.34 19.66 9.95
N ASP A 6 7.26 19.63 10.74
CA ASP A 6 7.19 19.07 12.09
C ASP A 6 6.46 17.72 12.14
N GLY A 7 6.01 17.19 11.00
CA GLY A 7 5.35 15.89 10.89
C GLY A 7 6.33 14.71 10.98
N PRO A 8 5.88 13.52 11.41
CA PRO A 8 6.72 12.32 11.35
C PRO A 8 7.14 12.05 9.90
N PRO A 9 8.40 11.62 9.65
CA PRO A 9 8.89 11.36 8.31
C PRO A 9 8.03 10.29 7.63
N SER A 10 7.82 10.43 6.31
CA SER A 10 7.05 9.45 5.55
C SER A 10 7.65 8.05 5.73
N PRO A 11 6.83 6.98 5.78
CA PRO A 11 7.33 5.61 5.77
C PRO A 11 8.29 5.32 4.61
N TYR A 12 8.10 5.99 3.46
CA TYR A 12 9.03 5.90 2.34
C TYR A 12 10.38 6.59 2.61
N ASP A 13 10.40 7.71 3.33
CA ASP A 13 11.65 8.38 3.71
C ASP A 13 12.46 7.53 4.69
N ALA A 14 11.78 6.89 5.66
CA ALA A 14 12.39 6.00 6.62
C ALA A 14 13.03 4.74 5.99
N LEU A 15 12.60 4.38 4.78
CA LEU A 15 13.06 3.19 4.06
C LEU A 15 13.83 3.52 2.77
N ALA A 16 14.09 4.80 2.50
CA ALA A 16 14.74 5.26 1.27
C ALA A 16 16.13 4.64 1.09
N GLU A 17 16.86 4.39 2.19
CA GLU A 17 18.17 3.74 2.12
C GLU A 17 18.11 2.28 1.64
N ALA A 18 16.97 1.60 1.81
CA ALA A 18 16.69 0.27 1.26
C ALA A 18 16.00 0.32 -0.11
N SER A 19 16.05 1.47 -0.80
CA SER A 19 15.44 1.69 -2.11
C SER A 19 13.93 1.42 -2.15
N VAL A 20 13.25 1.50 -1.01
CA VAL A 20 11.80 1.37 -0.95
C VAL A 20 11.18 2.68 -1.42
N THR A 21 10.28 2.57 -2.38
CA THR A 21 9.56 3.69 -2.99
C THR A 21 8.08 3.32 -3.16
N PRO A 22 7.19 4.27 -3.49
CA PRO A 22 5.79 3.97 -3.81
C PRO A 22 5.60 2.95 -4.93
N TRP A 23 6.62 2.75 -5.77
CA TRP A 23 6.58 1.79 -6.88
C TRP A 23 7.12 0.40 -6.52
N THR A 24 7.69 0.23 -5.34
CA THR A 24 8.24 -1.04 -4.88
C THR A 24 7.13 -2.09 -4.79
N SER A 25 7.29 -3.22 -5.47
CA SER A 25 6.30 -4.28 -5.46
C SER A 25 6.16 -4.90 -4.05
N ARG A 26 5.04 -5.59 -3.80
CA ARG A 26 4.86 -6.33 -2.54
C ARG A 26 5.92 -7.41 -2.33
N ALA A 27 6.42 -8.01 -3.41
CA ALA A 27 7.49 -9.00 -3.35
C ALA A 27 8.81 -8.38 -2.90
N GLU A 28 9.23 -7.27 -3.53
CA GLU A 28 10.45 -6.54 -3.15
C GLU A 28 10.35 -5.99 -1.71
N LEU A 29 9.19 -5.48 -1.31
CA LEU A 29 8.97 -5.00 0.06
C LEU A 29 9.08 -6.12 1.10
N ARG A 30 8.80 -7.37 0.73
CA ARG A 30 8.97 -8.53 1.61
C ARG A 30 10.45 -8.80 1.91
N ASP A 31 11.33 -8.46 0.97
CA ASP A 31 12.76 -8.69 1.05
C ASP A 31 13.52 -7.52 1.69
N ALA A 32 12.95 -6.31 1.67
CA ALA A 32 13.50 -5.10 2.28
C ALA A 32 14.01 -5.24 3.73
N PRO A 33 13.35 -5.99 4.65
CA PRO A 33 13.86 -6.18 6.01
C PRO A 33 15.23 -6.88 6.04
N PHE A 34 15.47 -7.83 5.13
CA PHE A 34 16.76 -8.54 5.07
C PHE A 34 17.87 -7.61 4.58
N GLU A 35 17.57 -6.73 3.61
CA GLU A 35 18.52 -5.73 3.14
C GLU A 35 18.88 -4.74 4.26
N LEU A 36 17.87 -4.24 4.98
CA LEU A 36 18.06 -3.33 6.12
C LEU A 36 18.92 -3.99 7.22
N LEU A 37 18.67 -5.26 7.54
CA LEU A 37 19.48 -6.00 8.51
C LEU A 37 20.91 -6.20 8.03
N ALA A 38 21.10 -6.60 6.77
CA ALA A 38 22.43 -6.79 6.18
C ALA A 38 23.27 -5.50 6.21
N ARG A 39 22.62 -4.35 6.01
CA ARG A 39 23.23 -3.02 6.02
C ARG A 39 23.28 -2.36 7.40
N ARG A 40 22.74 -3.02 8.44
CA ARG A 40 22.62 -2.49 9.82
C ARG A 40 21.80 -1.20 9.93
N LEU A 41 20.76 -1.09 9.09
CA LEU A 41 19.86 0.07 8.99
C LEU A 41 18.47 -0.21 9.61
N MET A 42 18.27 -1.37 10.23
CA MET A 42 17.02 -1.73 10.90
C MET A 42 16.85 -0.96 12.21
N THR A 43 16.35 0.28 12.12
CA THR A 43 15.97 1.11 13.28
C THR A 43 14.51 0.85 13.68
N PRO A 44 14.08 1.25 14.89
CA PRO A 44 12.67 1.18 15.27
C PRO A 44 11.74 1.95 14.29
N ALA A 45 12.21 3.07 13.73
CA ALA A 45 11.46 3.83 12.74
C ALA A 45 11.32 3.06 11.41
N ALA A 46 12.40 2.42 10.95
CA ALA A 46 12.35 1.57 9.76
C ALA A 46 11.44 0.35 9.95
N GLN A 47 11.43 -0.25 11.16
CA GLN A 47 10.54 -1.35 11.50
C GLN A 47 9.07 -0.91 11.47
N ALA A 48 8.75 0.24 12.08
CA ALA A 48 7.39 0.80 12.06
C ALA A 48 6.92 1.11 10.63
N ALA A 49 7.78 1.76 9.83
CA ALA A 49 7.49 2.04 8.42
C ALA A 49 7.26 0.77 7.59
N LEU A 50 8.04 -0.29 7.83
CA LEU A 50 7.84 -1.59 7.19
C LEU A 50 6.50 -2.21 7.56
N ASP A 51 6.12 -2.16 8.84
CA ASP A 51 4.87 -2.76 9.31
C ASP A 51 3.65 -2.00 8.75
N GLU A 52 3.74 -0.68 8.62
CA GLU A 52 2.72 0.14 7.97
C GLU A 52 2.57 -0.17 6.47
N LEU A 53 3.67 -0.18 5.71
CA LEU A 53 3.65 -0.44 4.26
C LEU A 53 3.38 -1.90 3.89
N ARG A 54 3.52 -2.84 4.83
CA ARG A 54 3.25 -4.27 4.60
C ARG A 54 1.78 -4.60 4.42
N THR A 55 0.90 -3.76 4.94
CA THR A 55 -0.54 -3.92 4.78
C THR A 55 -1.02 -3.13 3.56
N VAL A 56 -2.01 -3.66 2.83
CA VAL A 56 -2.61 -2.93 1.71
C VAL A 56 -3.28 -1.64 2.21
N PRO A 57 -4.07 -1.64 3.30
CA PRO A 57 -4.68 -0.42 3.83
C PRO A 57 -3.65 0.64 4.24
N GLY A 58 -2.63 0.25 5.02
CA GLY A 58 -1.59 1.19 5.48
C GLY A 58 -0.84 1.80 4.31
N ARG A 59 -0.45 0.99 3.32
CA ARG A 59 0.22 1.50 2.12
C ARG A 59 -0.67 2.45 1.30
N LEU A 60 -1.94 2.12 1.10
CA LEU A 60 -2.88 3.01 0.40
C LEU A 60 -3.08 4.33 1.13
N LEU A 61 -3.12 4.29 2.46
CA LEU A 61 -3.22 5.49 3.29
C LEU A 61 -1.99 6.38 3.10
N VAL A 62 -0.79 5.82 3.19
CA VAL A 62 0.47 6.55 2.97
C VAL A 62 0.52 7.14 1.54
N ASP A 63 0.14 6.35 0.54
CA ASP A 63 0.12 6.80 -0.86
C ASP A 63 -0.87 7.96 -1.07
N LEU A 64 -2.03 7.96 -0.39
CA LEU A 64 -3.01 9.05 -0.44
C LEU A 64 -2.43 10.37 0.07
N PHE A 65 -1.59 10.34 1.11
CA PHE A 65 -0.93 11.54 1.64
C PHE A 65 0.26 12.01 0.77
N LEU A 66 0.78 11.15 -0.10
CA LEU A 66 1.90 11.48 -0.97
C LEU A 66 1.47 12.35 -2.16
N TYR A 67 0.24 12.15 -2.66
CA TYR A 67 -0.28 12.81 -3.85
C TYR A 67 -1.38 13.82 -3.48
N ASP A 68 -1.28 15.03 -4.03
CA ASP A 68 -2.33 16.04 -3.92
C ASP A 68 -3.48 15.68 -4.90
N VAL A 69 -4.31 14.72 -4.48
CA VAL A 69 -5.41 14.19 -5.28
C VAL A 69 -6.71 14.84 -4.84
N ASP A 70 -7.39 15.53 -5.76
CA ASP A 70 -8.79 15.88 -5.57
C ASP A 70 -9.64 14.61 -5.73
N VAL A 71 -9.90 13.94 -4.61
CA VAL A 71 -10.65 12.68 -4.57
C VAL A 71 -12.03 12.84 -5.21
N ALA A 72 -12.70 13.98 -5.02
CA ALA A 72 -14.03 14.20 -5.57
C ALA A 72 -14.00 14.30 -7.09
N ALA A 73 -12.95 14.89 -7.65
CA ALA A 73 -12.76 14.99 -9.10
C ALA A 73 -12.29 13.68 -9.74
N GLU A 74 -11.38 12.94 -9.10
CA GLU A 74 -10.68 11.80 -9.69
C GLU A 74 -11.40 10.45 -9.50
N LEU A 75 -12.12 10.27 -8.39
CA LEU A 75 -12.75 8.98 -8.04
C LEU A 75 -13.71 8.43 -9.13
N PRO A 76 -14.57 9.24 -9.78
CA PRO A 76 -15.46 8.72 -10.84
C PRO A 76 -14.69 8.18 -12.05
N GLY A 77 -13.50 8.71 -12.35
CA GLY A 77 -12.62 8.20 -13.40
C GLY A 77 -12.01 6.86 -13.03
N ALA A 78 -11.44 6.79 -11.82
CA ALA A 78 -10.80 5.58 -11.31
C ALA A 78 -11.79 4.40 -11.21
N VAL A 79 -13.02 4.62 -10.72
CA VAL A 79 -14.05 3.56 -10.64
C VAL A 79 -14.37 2.98 -12.02
N ARG A 80 -14.60 3.84 -13.03
CA ARG A 80 -14.89 3.39 -14.40
C ARG A 80 -13.75 2.58 -15.01
N GLU A 81 -12.51 2.96 -14.71
CA GLU A 81 -11.33 2.26 -15.18
C GLU A 81 -11.19 0.88 -14.52
N ILE A 82 -11.41 0.80 -13.21
CA ILE A 82 -11.44 -0.48 -12.47
C ILE A 82 -12.55 -1.38 -13.03
N ASP A 83 -13.77 -0.86 -13.20
CA ASP A 83 -14.88 -1.62 -13.78
C ASP A 83 -14.54 -2.17 -15.17
N ARG A 84 -13.89 -1.36 -16.02
CA ARG A 84 -13.42 -1.77 -17.35
C ARG A 84 -12.38 -2.88 -17.26
N LEU A 85 -11.41 -2.77 -16.36
CA LEU A 85 -10.36 -3.77 -16.16
C LEU A 85 -10.94 -5.07 -15.61
N LEU A 86 -11.86 -5.00 -14.65
CA LEU A 86 -12.55 -6.17 -14.08
C LEU A 86 -13.41 -6.87 -15.12
N ALA A 87 -14.14 -6.12 -15.95
CA ALA A 87 -14.90 -6.71 -17.05
C ALA A 87 -14.00 -7.46 -18.04
N GLY A 88 -12.80 -6.95 -18.32
CA GLY A 88 -11.79 -7.59 -19.16
C GLY A 88 -11.07 -8.79 -18.51
N ALA A 89 -11.06 -8.87 -17.18
CA ALA A 89 -10.40 -9.94 -16.42
C ALA A 89 -11.21 -11.24 -16.34
N THR A 90 -12.46 -11.27 -16.79
CA THR A 90 -13.37 -12.43 -16.75
C THR A 90 -13.07 -13.54 -17.79
N GLY A 91 -11.89 -13.52 -18.42
CA GLY A 91 -11.44 -14.58 -19.33
C GLY A 91 -11.10 -15.89 -18.61
N PRO A 92 -10.76 -16.98 -19.34
CA PRO A 92 -10.48 -18.31 -18.77
C PRO A 92 -9.27 -18.38 -17.82
N ALA A 93 -8.58 -17.27 -17.58
CA ALA A 93 -7.51 -17.10 -16.60
C ALA A 93 -7.98 -16.44 -15.29
N ALA A 94 -9.26 -16.06 -15.17
CA ALA A 94 -9.85 -15.69 -13.91
C ALA A 94 -9.77 -16.91 -12.98
N GLY A 95 -8.97 -16.81 -11.93
CA GLY A 95 -8.92 -17.83 -10.88
C GLY A 95 -10.31 -18.11 -10.32
N GLU A 96 -10.48 -19.23 -9.61
CA GLU A 96 -11.75 -19.53 -8.95
C GLU A 96 -12.20 -18.34 -8.10
N PRO A 97 -13.48 -17.95 -8.20
CA PRO A 97 -14.01 -16.88 -7.36
C PRO A 97 -13.80 -17.23 -5.89
N LEU A 98 -13.42 -16.23 -5.10
CA LEU A 98 -13.28 -16.37 -3.65
C LEU A 98 -14.63 -16.83 -3.06
N SER A 99 -14.59 -17.70 -2.06
CA SER A 99 -15.79 -18.04 -1.30
C SER A 99 -16.33 -16.82 -0.56
N ASP A 100 -17.64 -16.79 -0.31
CA ASP A 100 -18.29 -15.70 0.43
C ASP A 100 -17.63 -15.45 1.81
N GLU A 101 -17.16 -16.52 2.46
CA GLU A 101 -16.44 -16.44 3.73
C GLU A 101 -15.04 -15.83 3.59
N ALA A 102 -14.33 -16.14 2.50
CA ALA A 102 -13.05 -15.51 2.18
C ALA A 102 -13.23 -14.02 1.82
N VAL A 103 -14.32 -13.68 1.12
CA VAL A 103 -14.69 -12.29 0.81
C VAL A 103 -15.04 -11.54 2.10
N ALA A 104 -15.87 -12.10 2.99
CA ALA A 104 -16.26 -11.47 4.24
C ALA A 104 -15.04 -11.19 5.15
N ARG A 105 -14.11 -12.15 5.26
CA ARG A 105 -12.86 -11.96 6.01
C ARG A 105 -11.98 -10.87 5.39
N LEU A 106 -11.85 -10.86 4.06
CA LEU A 106 -11.06 -9.85 3.35
C LEU A 106 -11.66 -8.44 3.56
N LEU A 107 -12.98 -8.32 3.50
CA LEU A 107 -13.67 -7.06 3.76
C LEU A 107 -13.49 -6.59 5.21
N ASP A 108 -13.53 -7.50 6.19
CA ASP A 108 -13.27 -7.15 7.60
C ASP A 108 -11.82 -6.67 7.80
N GLU A 109 -10.84 -7.32 7.15
CA GLU A 109 -9.43 -6.89 7.14
C GLU A 109 -9.20 -5.54 6.45
N LEU A 110 -9.96 -5.23 5.39
CA LEU A 110 -9.82 -3.98 4.62
C LEU A 110 -10.58 -2.80 5.24
N ILE A 111 -11.71 -3.05 5.91
CA ILE A 111 -12.60 -2.02 6.46
C ILE A 111 -12.22 -1.67 7.91
N ARG A 112 -11.47 -2.52 8.61
CA ARG A 112 -10.85 -2.14 9.88
C ARG A 112 -9.76 -1.10 9.67
N PHE A 113 -10.15 0.16 9.80
CA PHE A 113 -9.22 1.21 10.19
C PHE A 113 -8.91 0.98 11.68
N ASP A 114 -7.84 0.26 12.00
CA ASP A 114 -7.31 0.26 13.36
C ASP A 114 -6.84 1.69 13.67
N VAL A 115 -7.54 2.33 14.62
CA VAL A 115 -7.22 3.64 15.19
C VAL A 115 -6.33 3.47 16.41
#